data_AF-A0A356Z9N2-F1
#
_entry.id   AF-A0A356Z9N2-F1
#
_cell.length_a   1.000
_cell.length_b   1.000
_cell.length_c   1.000
_cell.angle_alpha   90.00
_cell.angle_beta   90.00
_cell.angle_gamma   90.00
#
_symmetry.space_group_name_H-M   'P 1'
#
loop_
_entity.id
_entity.type
_entity.pdbx_description
1 polymer ?
#
loop_
_entity_poly.entity_id
_entity_poly.type
_entity_poly.pdbx_seq_one_letter_code
_entity_poly.pdbx_strand_id
1 'polypeptide(L)' 'MSEKSLEEEIKIKAQQNRRLARYMSSTQDLVEEQIRKARAKGDFDNLEGKGKPIDLYENPFEPAELRMAFKILKDN' A
#
# COMPACT_ATOMS: atom_id res chain seq x y z
N MET A 1 -34.99 -29.90 -24.82
CA MET A 1 -33.51 -29.97 -24.75
C MET A 1 -32.96 -28.57 -25.02
N SER A 2 -32.84 -27.68 -24.02
CA SER A 2 -32.14 -26.38 -24.22
C SER A 2 -31.84 -25.59 -22.93
N GLU A 3 -32.60 -25.75 -21.84
CA GLU A 3 -32.40 -24.91 -20.64
C GLU A 3 -31.12 -25.22 -19.85
N LYS A 4 -30.78 -26.51 -19.67
CA LYS A 4 -29.54 -26.91 -18.97
C LYS A 4 -28.27 -26.39 -19.65
N SER A 5 -28.26 -26.29 -20.98
CA SER A 5 -27.13 -25.78 -21.76
C SER A 5 -26.92 -24.28 -21.53
N LEU A 6 -27.99 -23.51 -21.43
CA LEU A 6 -27.92 -22.07 -21.18
C LEU A 6 -27.41 -21.78 -19.76
N GLU A 7 -27.90 -22.52 -18.77
CA GLU A 7 -27.45 -22.38 -17.39
C GLU A 7 -25.97 -22.77 -17.21
N GLU A 8 -25.52 -23.82 -17.89
CA GLU A 8 -24.13 -24.25 -17.91
C GLU A 8 -23.23 -23.20 -18.58
N GLU A 9 -23.63 -22.63 -19.71
CA GLU A 9 -22.93 -21.53 -20.36
C GLU A 9 -22.86 -20.25 -19.50
N ILE A 10 -23.95 -19.89 -18.82
CA ILE A 10 -24.00 -18.74 -17.92
C ILE A 10 -23.05 -18.96 -16.73
N LYS A 11 -23.04 -20.16 -16.14
CA LYS A 11 -22.12 -20.52 -15.05
C LYS A 11 -20.66 -20.49 -15.50
N ILE A 12 -20.35 -21.02 -16.68
CA ILE A 12 -19.01 -21.01 -17.27
C ILE A 12 -18.54 -19.57 -17.53
N LYS A 13 -19.38 -18.72 -18.12
CA LYS A 13 -19.06 -17.29 -18.34
C LYS A 13 -18.89 -16.52 -17.04
N ALA A 14 -19.74 -16.76 -16.04
CA ALA A 14 -19.61 -16.15 -14.71
C ALA A 14 -18.31 -16.58 -14.01
N GLN A 15 -17.91 -17.84 -14.17
CA GLN A 15 -16.67 -18.39 -13.61
C GLN A 15 -15.41 -17.85 -14.33
N GLN A 16 -15.47 -17.68 -15.65
CA GLN A 16 -14.41 -17.02 -16.44
C GLN A 16 -14.27 -15.53 -16.07
N ASN A 17 -15.38 -14.81 -15.90
CA ASN A 17 -15.37 -13.40 -15.49
C ASN A 17 -14.81 -13.19 -14.07
N ARG A 18 -14.99 -14.14 -13.14
CA ARG A 18 -14.34 -14.09 -11.83
C ARG A 18 -12.81 -14.14 -11.91
N ARG A 19 -12.27 -14.86 -12.89
CA ARG A 19 -10.81 -14.97 -13.09
C ARG A 19 -10.24 -13.68 -13.68
N LEU A 20 -10.97 -13.05 -14.61
CA LEU A 20 -10.66 -11.71 -15.10
C LEU A 20 -10.78 -10.65 -14.01
N ALA A 21 -11.82 -10.68 -13.17
CA ALA A 21 -11.98 -9.74 -12.05
C ALA A 21 -10.81 -9.80 -11.04
N ARG A 22 -10.24 -10.99 -10.79
CA ARG A 22 -9.00 -11.13 -9.98
C ARG A 22 -7.77 -10.56 -10.68
N TYR A 23 -7.69 -10.64 -12.00
CA TYR A 23 -6.62 -10.04 -12.80
C TYR A 23 -6.79 -8.52 -12.98
N MET A 24 -8.03 -8.03 -12.84
CA MET A 24 -8.41 -6.61 -12.89
C MET A 24 -8.39 -5.93 -11.53
N SER A 25 -8.10 -6.65 -10.44
CA SER A 25 -7.68 -6.03 -9.18
C SER A 25 -6.39 -5.31 -9.51
N SER A 26 -6.44 -3.98 -9.53
CA SER A 26 -5.27 -3.18 -9.85
C SER A 26 -4.14 -3.56 -8.89
N THR A 27 -2.88 -3.40 -9.30
CA THR A 27 -1.74 -3.58 -8.38
C THR A 27 -1.95 -2.78 -7.08
N GLN A 28 -2.60 -1.62 -7.18
CA GLN A 28 -2.99 -0.79 -6.05
C GLN A 28 -3.94 -1.52 -5.10
N ASP A 29 -5.00 -2.17 -5.58
CA ASP A 29 -5.94 -2.93 -4.74
C ASP A 29 -5.26 -4.11 -4.03
N LEU A 30 -4.35 -4.80 -4.73
CA LEU A 30 -3.59 -5.91 -4.16
C LEU A 30 -2.61 -5.44 -3.07
N VAL A 31 -1.98 -4.28 -3.27
CA VAL A 31 -1.09 -3.65 -2.28
C VAL A 31 -1.90 -3.17 -1.07
N GLU A 32 -3.04 -2.52 -1.30
CA GLU A 32 -3.93 -2.05 -0.23
C GLU A 32 -4.43 -3.20 0.64
N GLU A 33 -4.84 -4.32 0.03
CA GLU A 33 -5.28 -5.49 0.79
C GLU A 33 -4.16 -6.08 1.66
N GLN A 34 -2.92 -6.08 1.16
CA GLN A 34 -1.75 -6.54 1.92
C GLN A 34 -1.45 -5.61 3.10
N ILE A 35 -1.44 -4.29 2.88
CA ILE A 35 -1.22 -3.30 3.93
C ILE A 35 -2.28 -3.45 5.03
N ARG A 36 -3.56 -3.61 4.64
CA ARG A 36 -4.66 -3.80 5.59
C ARG A 36 -4.48 -5.07 6.43
N LYS A 37 -4.05 -6.18 5.82
CA LYS A 37 -3.77 -7.44 6.54
C LYS A 37 -2.61 -7.28 7.52
N ALA A 38 -1.52 -6.64 7.10
CA ALA A 38 -0.36 -6.38 7.96
C ALA A 38 -0.72 -5.48 9.15
N ARG A 39 -1.55 -4.45 8.94
CA ARG A 39 -2.09 -3.62 10.03
C ARG A 39 -2.93 -4.42 11.02
N ALA A 40 -3.83 -5.28 10.53
CA ALA A 40 -4.68 -6.11 11.40
C ALA A 40 -3.88 -7.13 12.22
N LYS A 41 -2.75 -7.61 11.67
CA LYS A 41 -1.82 -8.51 12.36
C LYS A 41 -0.92 -7.80 13.37
N GLY A 42 -0.89 -6.47 13.36
CA GLY A 42 0.00 -5.68 14.21
C GLY A 42 1.45 -5.66 13.71
N ASP A 43 1.69 -5.95 12.42
CA ASP A 43 3.06 -5.97 11.86
C ASP A 43 3.73 -4.57 11.92
N PHE A 44 2.94 -3.50 12.07
CA PHE A 44 3.42 -2.13 12.25
C PHE A 44 3.47 -1.69 13.73
N ASP A 45 3.14 -2.57 14.69
CA ASP A 45 3.01 -2.19 16.09
C ASP A 45 4.32 -2.11 16.87
N ASN A 46 5.43 -2.59 16.30
CA ASN A 46 6.73 -2.52 16.93
C ASN A 46 7.82 -2.14 15.92
N LEU A 47 7.48 -1.21 15.02
CA LEU A 47 8.47 -0.65 14.11
C LEU A 47 9.58 0.05 14.89
N GLU A 48 10.79 -0.01 14.34
CA GLU A 48 11.90 0.76 14.86
C GLU A 48 11.52 2.24 14.96
N GLY A 49 11.78 2.85 16.11
CA GLY A 49 11.42 4.24 16.36
C GLY A 49 9.97 4.49 16.77
N LYS A 50 9.10 3.47 16.87
CA LYS A 50 7.71 3.68 17.36
C LYS A 50 7.71 4.36 18.73
N GLY A 51 7.00 5.48 18.82
CA GLY A 51 6.87 6.28 20.05
C GLY A 51 8.08 7.14 20.40
N LYS A 52 9.17 7.06 19.64
CA LYS A 52 10.32 7.97 19.81
C LYS A 52 10.06 9.29 19.08
N PRO A 53 10.60 10.42 19.57
CA PRO A 53 10.59 11.66 18.82
C PRO A 53 11.22 11.47 17.44
N ILE A 54 10.59 12.06 16.41
CA ILE A 54 11.17 12.13 15.07
C ILE A 54 12.29 13.16 15.10
N ASP A 55 13.47 12.80 14.59
CA ASP A 55 14.54 13.77 14.40
C ASP A 55 14.23 14.65 13.18
N LEU A 56 13.90 15.91 13.45
CA LEU A 56 13.62 16.94 12.43
C LEU A 56 14.82 17.86 12.23
N TYR A 57 15.98 17.46 12.71
CA TYR A 57 17.18 18.27 12.64
C TYR A 57 17.77 18.30 11.24
N GLU A 58 17.87 17.15 10.57
CA GLU A 58 18.31 17.08 9.18
C GLU A 58 17.11 17.19 8.24
N ASN A 59 17.13 18.18 7.35
CA ASN A 59 16.16 18.27 6.28
C ASN A 59 16.70 17.52 5.05
N PRO A 60 16.15 16.36 4.66
CA PRO A 60 16.63 15.61 3.50
C PRO A 60 16.42 16.34 2.17
N PHE A 61 15.64 17.43 2.16
CA PHE A 61 15.39 18.26 1.00
C PHE A 61 16.32 19.49 0.93
N GLU A 62 17.23 19.66 1.89
CA GLU A 62 18.21 20.75 1.83
C GLU A 62 19.45 20.35 1.02
N PRO A 63 20.04 21.27 0.25
CA PRO A 63 21.37 21.06 -0.33
C PRO A 63 22.40 20.79 0.77
N ALA A 64 23.24 19.78 0.58
CA ALA A 64 24.21 19.33 1.59
C ALA A 64 25.15 20.47 2.04
N GLU A 65 25.47 21.37 1.12
CA GLU A 65 26.36 22.52 1.35
C GLU A 65 25.72 23.57 2.26
N LEU A 66 24.38 23.62 2.33
CA LEU A 66 23.63 24.62 3.09
C LEU A 66 23.21 24.15 4.48
N ARG A 67 23.30 22.84 4.76
CA ARG A 67 22.89 22.24 6.05
C ARG A 67 23.50 22.95 7.26
N MET A 68 24.80 23.23 7.22
CA MET A 68 25.49 23.91 8.32
C MET A 68 25.00 25.35 8.51
N ALA A 69 24.79 26.09 7.42
CA ALA A 69 24.30 27.46 7.48
C ALA A 69 22.89 27.52 8.05
N PHE A 70 21.99 26.65 7.59
CA PHE A 70 20.61 26.58 8.11
C PHE A 70 20.56 26.14 9.57
N LYS A 71 21.44 25.21 9.99
CA LYS A 71 21.59 24.84 11.41
C LYS A 71 21.91 26.07 12.27
N ILE A 72 22.95 26.83 11.91
CA ILE A 72 23.39 28.00 12.70
C ILE A 72 22.28 29.04 12.82
N LEU A 73 21.51 29.24 11.75
CA LEU A 73 20.39 30.19 11.74
C LEU A 73 19.21 29.73 12.61
N LYS A 74 18.97 28.42 12.72
CA LYS A 74 17.90 27.84 13.55
C LYS A 74 18.23 27.85 15.05
N ASP A 75 19.51 27.77 15.39
CA ASP A 75 20.01 27.66 16.78
C ASP A 75 20.27 29.04 17.44
N ASN A 76 20.19 30.15 16.70
CA ASN A 76 20.26 31.53 17.22
C ASN A 76 18.86 32.11 17.44
#